data_AF-A0A1D8K5G6-F1
#
_entry.id   AF-A0A1D8K5G6-F1
#
_cell.length_a   1.000
_cell.length_b   1.000
_cell.length_c   1.000
_cell.angle_alpha   90.00
_cell.angle_beta   90.00
_cell.angle_gamma   90.00
#
_symmetry.space_group_name_H-M   'P 1'
#
loop_
_entity.id
_entity.type
_entity.pdbx_description
1 polymer ?
#
loop_
_entity_poly.entity_id
_entity_poly.type
_entity_poly.pdbx_seq_one_letter_code
_entity_poly.pdbx_strand_id
1 'polypeptide(L)'
;MIVHSTGGLVAREWISGYYGDDVARCPARRLIMLAPANFGSRLASFGKSMVGRLVKGWDNWFHTGTEMLNALELASPYQWRLAEQDLFVPNGRASAPTIYAGDGIQAFVIVGTHPYASLLRQIVNEDGADGTVRACAANLNARGVTIDFAADETQPTFAPWKTRHKAQIPLAVLPDRTHGSIVDPDRNDIKSPDTYEKRLGELILQALDCAGADDYAALADDWAAITAETAALASSEAARDELLGKGSDPKWFHQYLQVNVRVIDDHGADVGDYFLEFSGPEEERGDSSSLYFHTEVLEDVHVNQRNSAYRCLYVDHTDLVGHYYDAIRGKVAHALFMSLSAAPPGGNVSYFGNYRTGAKGIVPLHFEDEKKSGTAAERRINWLQPNTTHFATLIIPRTPADKVFRMKKG
;
A
#
# COMPACT_ATOMS: atom_id res chain seq x y z
N MET A 1 -0.48 -24.43 1.54
CA MET A 1 0.78 -23.76 1.89
C MET A 1 0.45 -22.71 2.93
N ILE A 2 1.13 -22.72 4.08
CA ILE A 2 0.98 -21.72 5.14
C ILE A 2 2.31 -21.01 5.27
N VAL A 3 2.31 -19.68 5.22
CA VAL A 3 3.52 -18.86 5.29
C VAL A 3 3.35 -17.72 6.27
N HIS A 4 4.46 -17.24 6.82
CA HIS A 4 4.48 -16.09 7.72
C HIS A 4 5.44 -15.03 7.22
N SER A 5 5.11 -13.76 7.45
CA SER A 5 6.02 -12.62 7.23
C SER A 5 6.59 -12.65 5.80
N THR A 6 7.91 -12.65 5.69
CA THR A 6 8.65 -12.73 4.42
C THR A 6 8.32 -13.94 3.55
N GLY A 7 7.80 -15.02 4.14
CA GLY A 7 7.36 -16.20 3.40
C GLY A 7 6.24 -15.91 2.40
N GLY A 8 5.46 -14.84 2.60
CA GLY A 8 4.49 -14.35 1.62
C GLY A 8 5.14 -13.99 0.28
N LEU A 9 6.24 -13.22 0.31
CA LEU A 9 6.99 -12.86 -0.91
C LEU A 9 7.56 -14.08 -1.60
N VAL A 10 8.15 -15.00 -0.82
CA VAL A 10 8.76 -16.24 -1.35
C VAL A 10 7.71 -17.11 -2.02
N ALA A 11 6.55 -17.31 -1.39
CA ALA A 11 5.46 -18.09 -1.94
C ALA A 11 4.92 -17.48 -3.24
N ARG A 12 4.73 -16.15 -3.27
CA ARG A 12 4.24 -15.43 -4.44
C ARG A 12 5.21 -15.52 -5.61
N GLU A 13 6.51 -15.27 -5.38
CA GLU A 13 7.56 -15.40 -6.39
C GLU A 13 7.62 -16.83 -6.95
N TRP A 14 7.52 -17.83 -6.08
CA TRP A 14 7.50 -19.23 -6.51
C TRP A 14 6.24 -19.57 -7.32
N ILE A 15 5.07 -19.11 -6.90
CA ILE A 15 3.82 -19.33 -7.64
C ILE A 15 3.87 -18.65 -9.00
N SER A 16 4.21 -17.36 -9.03
CA SER A 16 4.20 -16.56 -10.25
C SER A 16 5.28 -17.00 -11.24
N GLY A 17 6.49 -17.28 -10.75
CA GLY A 17 7.64 -17.66 -11.58
C GLY A 17 7.55 -19.07 -12.16
N TYR A 18 6.97 -20.04 -11.45
CA TYR A 18 6.91 -21.43 -11.91
C TYR A 18 5.55 -21.87 -12.43
N TYR A 19 4.46 -21.22 -12.01
CA TYR A 19 3.08 -21.64 -12.34
C TYR A 19 2.19 -20.50 -12.83
N GLY A 20 2.71 -19.27 -12.96
CA GLY A 20 1.91 -18.09 -13.32
C GLY A 20 1.24 -18.18 -14.70
N ASP A 21 1.77 -19.01 -15.61
CA ASP A 21 1.18 -19.27 -16.94
C ASP A 21 0.25 -20.50 -16.95
N ASP A 22 0.40 -21.42 -15.98
CA ASP A 22 -0.40 -22.64 -15.85
C ASP A 22 -0.61 -23.00 -14.38
N VAL A 23 -1.56 -22.30 -13.77
CA VAL A 23 -1.89 -22.38 -12.34
C VAL A 23 -2.46 -23.76 -11.98
N ALA A 24 -3.04 -24.48 -12.95
CA ALA A 24 -3.57 -25.82 -12.74
C ALA A 24 -2.46 -26.83 -12.38
N ARG A 25 -1.20 -26.55 -12.72
CA ARG A 25 -0.04 -27.36 -12.33
C ARG A 25 0.52 -27.03 -10.95
N CYS A 26 0.10 -25.92 -10.33
CA CYS A 26 0.57 -25.56 -9.01
C CYS A 26 0.07 -26.60 -7.98
N PRO A 27 0.96 -27.23 -7.19
CA PRO A 27 0.52 -28.19 -6.18
C PRO A 27 -0.10 -27.49 -4.96
N ALA A 28 0.16 -26.20 -4.76
CA ALA A 28 -0.44 -25.42 -3.69
C ALA A 28 -1.77 -24.80 -4.15
N ARG A 29 -2.89 -25.34 -3.68
CA ARG A 29 -4.24 -24.81 -3.96
C ARG A 29 -4.70 -23.73 -2.98
N ARG A 30 -4.20 -23.78 -1.75
CA ARG A 30 -4.49 -22.80 -0.69
C ARG A 30 -3.20 -22.16 -0.23
N LEU A 31 -3.16 -20.84 -0.23
CA LEU A 31 -2.05 -20.03 0.27
C LEU A 31 -2.55 -19.21 1.45
N ILE A 32 -2.27 -19.70 2.66
CA ILE A 32 -2.65 -19.03 3.90
C ILE A 32 -1.44 -18.21 4.37
N MET A 33 -1.63 -16.91 4.45
CA MET A 33 -0.59 -15.96 4.81
C MET A 33 -0.86 -15.35 6.17
N LEU A 34 0.05 -15.57 7.11
CA LEU A 34 0.00 -15.01 8.45
C LEU A 34 0.96 -13.81 8.50
N ALA A 35 0.41 -12.61 8.69
CA ALA A 35 1.14 -11.34 8.68
C ALA A 35 2.17 -11.20 7.54
N PRO A 36 1.79 -11.45 6.26
CA PRO A 36 2.75 -11.44 5.17
C PRO A 36 3.28 -10.03 4.88
N ALA A 37 4.59 -9.90 4.67
CA ALA A 37 5.20 -8.63 4.23
C ALA A 37 5.06 -8.43 2.71
N ASN A 38 3.84 -8.55 2.18
CA ASN A 38 3.55 -8.57 0.74
C ASN A 38 4.01 -7.30 0.02
N PHE A 39 3.93 -6.15 0.69
CA PHE A 39 4.34 -4.85 0.17
C PHE A 39 5.27 -4.10 1.14
N GLY A 40 6.09 -4.87 1.83
CA GLY A 40 7.18 -4.36 2.65
C GLY A 40 6.84 -4.09 4.11
N SER A 41 7.85 -3.58 4.81
CA SER A 41 7.78 -3.23 6.24
C SER A 41 8.84 -2.20 6.59
N ARG A 42 8.58 -1.36 7.61
CA ARG A 42 9.62 -0.44 8.15
C ARG A 42 10.79 -1.19 8.79
N LEU A 43 10.59 -2.42 9.29
CA LEU A 43 11.70 -3.22 9.84
C LEU A 43 12.85 -3.43 8.85
N ALA A 44 12.58 -3.41 7.53
CA ALA A 44 13.61 -3.54 6.51
C ALA A 44 14.63 -2.38 6.53
N SER A 45 14.18 -1.14 6.73
CA SER A 45 15.06 0.03 6.79
C SER A 45 15.87 0.06 8.11
N PHE A 46 15.26 -0.37 9.22
CA PHE A 46 15.96 -0.58 10.50
C PHE A 46 16.97 -1.73 10.45
N GLY A 47 16.61 -2.85 9.82
CA GLY A 47 17.51 -3.97 9.58
C GLY A 47 18.77 -3.54 8.84
N LYS A 48 18.65 -2.70 7.79
CA LYS A 48 19.81 -2.16 7.06
C LYS A 48 20.71 -1.28 7.93
N SER A 49 20.14 -0.41 8.76
CA SER A 49 20.91 0.47 9.65
C SER A 49 21.62 -0.29 10.77
N MET A 50 21.05 -1.42 11.22
CA MET A 50 21.67 -2.33 12.19
C MET A 50 22.69 -3.29 11.57
N VAL A 51 22.44 -3.81 10.36
CA VAL A 51 23.39 -4.64 9.59
C VAL A 51 24.69 -3.89 9.36
N GLY A 52 24.64 -2.57 9.11
CA GLY A 52 25.81 -1.70 9.01
C GLY A 52 26.64 -1.61 10.31
N ARG A 53 26.07 -1.91 11.48
CA ARG A 53 26.79 -1.94 12.77
C ARG A 53 27.35 -3.32 13.13
N LEU A 54 26.89 -4.40 12.48
CA LEU A 54 27.29 -5.79 12.74
C LEU A 54 28.32 -6.34 11.75
N VAL A 55 28.95 -5.48 10.92
CA VAL A 55 29.96 -5.80 9.89
C VAL A 55 31.31 -6.27 10.47
N LYS A 56 31.35 -6.87 11.67
CA LYS A 56 32.59 -7.40 12.27
C LYS A 56 32.70 -8.93 12.32
N GLY A 57 31.82 -9.70 11.68
CA GLY A 57 32.10 -11.15 11.59
C GLY A 57 31.08 -12.08 10.95
N TRP A 58 30.75 -11.92 9.65
CA TRP A 58 30.10 -13.01 8.91
C TRP A 58 30.19 -12.82 7.37
N ASP A 59 31.28 -13.27 6.75
CA ASP A 59 31.63 -12.90 5.36
C ASP A 59 30.87 -13.60 4.22
N ASN A 60 29.78 -14.36 4.45
CA ASN A 60 29.03 -14.99 3.35
C ASN A 60 27.49 -14.98 3.48
N TRP A 61 26.93 -14.62 4.63
CA TRP A 61 25.46 -14.58 4.85
C TRP A 61 24.86 -13.17 4.65
N PHE A 62 25.71 -12.15 4.58
CA PHE A 62 25.27 -10.74 4.55
C PHE A 62 24.65 -10.32 3.21
N HIS A 63 25.10 -10.85 2.07
CA HIS A 63 24.59 -10.42 0.76
C HIS A 63 23.15 -10.86 0.51
N THR A 64 22.81 -12.11 0.84
CA THR A 64 21.42 -12.61 0.75
C THR A 64 20.50 -11.89 1.73
N GLY A 65 20.95 -11.64 2.96
CA GLY A 65 20.22 -10.81 3.93
C GLY A 65 20.02 -9.37 3.45
N THR A 66 21.02 -8.77 2.81
CA THR A 66 20.93 -7.41 2.26
C THR A 66 19.93 -7.35 1.12
N GLU A 67 19.99 -8.25 0.13
CA GLU A 67 19.01 -8.27 -0.96
C GLU A 67 17.59 -8.48 -0.45
N MET A 68 17.41 -9.34 0.56
CA MET A 68 16.12 -9.54 1.19
C MET A 68 15.61 -8.27 1.89
N LEU A 69 16.46 -7.57 2.63
CA LEU A 69 16.10 -6.28 3.24
C LEU A 69 15.80 -5.20 2.19
N ASN A 70 16.49 -5.23 1.05
CA ASN A 70 16.15 -4.33 -0.06
C ASN A 70 14.82 -4.71 -0.73
N ALA A 71 14.52 -6.00 -0.83
CA ALA A 71 13.24 -6.48 -1.33
C ALA A 71 12.08 -6.16 -0.38
N LEU A 72 12.32 -6.16 0.94
CA LEU A 72 11.33 -5.84 1.98
C LEU A 72 11.16 -4.35 2.26
N GLU A 73 12.08 -3.52 1.79
CA GLU A 73 11.94 -2.08 1.91
C GLU A 73 10.62 -1.61 1.26
N LEU A 74 9.98 -0.63 1.88
CA LEU A 74 8.76 -0.03 1.35
C LEU A 74 9.01 0.54 -0.06
N ALA A 75 8.01 0.38 -0.93
CA ALA A 75 8.07 0.71 -2.35
C ALA A 75 9.27 0.07 -3.10
N SER A 76 9.74 -1.12 -2.71
CA SER A 76 10.88 -1.71 -3.41
C SER A 76 10.53 -2.06 -4.88
N PRO A 77 11.47 -1.87 -5.82
CA PRO A 77 11.29 -2.32 -7.20
C PRO A 77 11.02 -3.83 -7.30
N TYR A 78 11.48 -4.62 -6.32
CA TYR A 78 11.20 -6.05 -6.24
C TYR A 78 9.71 -6.32 -6.01
N GLN A 79 9.11 -5.71 -4.99
CA GLN A 79 7.69 -5.85 -4.68
C GLN A 79 6.81 -5.36 -5.84
N TRP A 80 7.21 -4.25 -6.47
CA TRP A 80 6.53 -3.71 -7.64
C TRP A 80 6.46 -4.72 -8.77
N ARG A 81 7.62 -5.26 -9.17
CA ARG A 81 7.72 -6.26 -10.23
C ARG A 81 6.96 -7.54 -9.88
N LEU A 82 7.01 -7.98 -8.62
CA LEU A 82 6.25 -9.15 -8.19
C LEU A 82 4.75 -8.90 -8.30
N ALA A 83 4.25 -7.74 -7.87
CA ALA A 83 2.84 -7.36 -8.02
C ALA A 83 2.40 -7.30 -9.50
N GLU A 84 3.22 -6.74 -10.39
CA GLU A 84 2.98 -6.76 -11.84
C GLU A 84 2.99 -8.19 -12.42
N GLN A 85 3.72 -9.11 -11.79
CA GLN A 85 3.75 -10.50 -12.21
C GLN A 85 2.53 -11.28 -11.71
N ASP A 86 2.05 -11.08 -10.48
CA ASP A 86 1.05 -11.98 -9.89
C ASP A 86 -0.33 -11.37 -9.61
N LEU A 87 -0.41 -10.04 -9.43
CA LEU A 87 -1.66 -9.34 -9.10
C LEU A 87 -2.25 -8.53 -10.25
N PHE A 88 -1.42 -8.01 -11.16
CA PHE A 88 -1.86 -7.14 -12.25
C PHE A 88 -1.61 -7.74 -13.62
N VAL A 89 -2.43 -7.37 -14.61
CA VAL A 89 -2.17 -7.70 -16.01
C VAL A 89 -0.96 -6.86 -16.45
N PRO A 90 0.12 -7.48 -16.97
CA PRO A 90 1.30 -6.73 -17.38
C PRO A 90 0.99 -5.65 -18.43
N ASN A 91 1.64 -4.50 -18.31
CA ASN A 91 1.49 -3.39 -19.26
C ASN A 91 1.73 -3.85 -20.71
N GLY A 92 0.89 -3.37 -21.62
CA GLY A 92 0.91 -3.76 -23.03
C GLY A 92 0.23 -5.10 -23.35
N ARG A 93 -0.28 -5.83 -22.35
CA ARG A 93 -1.10 -7.04 -22.57
C ARG A 93 -2.59 -6.75 -22.38
N ALA A 94 -3.43 -7.35 -23.22
CA ALA A 94 -4.89 -7.24 -23.08
C ALA A 94 -5.42 -8.02 -21.87
N SER A 95 -4.78 -9.15 -21.54
CA SER A 95 -5.11 -10.08 -20.47
C SER A 95 -3.89 -10.91 -20.04
N ALA A 96 -3.96 -11.53 -18.86
CA ALA A 96 -3.01 -12.54 -18.37
C ALA A 96 -3.79 -13.65 -17.63
N PRO A 97 -3.24 -14.86 -17.47
CA PRO A 97 -3.91 -15.93 -16.72
C PRO A 97 -4.26 -15.51 -15.29
N THR A 98 -5.44 -15.89 -14.81
CA THR A 98 -5.81 -15.66 -13.42
C THR A 98 -4.97 -16.54 -12.50
N ILE A 99 -4.38 -15.95 -11.45
CA ILE A 99 -3.60 -16.70 -10.45
C ILE A 99 -4.47 -16.99 -9.22
N TYR A 100 -4.93 -15.93 -8.57
CA TYR A 100 -5.73 -16.03 -7.36
C TYR A 100 -7.22 -16.01 -7.70
N ALA A 101 -7.91 -17.10 -7.37
CA ALA A 101 -9.34 -17.24 -7.58
C ALA A 101 -9.90 -18.41 -6.76
N GLY A 102 -11.22 -18.39 -6.57
CA GLY A 102 -11.93 -19.46 -5.87
C GLY A 102 -11.85 -20.84 -6.55
N ASP A 103 -11.66 -20.88 -7.87
CA ASP A 103 -11.40 -22.05 -8.70
C ASP A 103 -9.91 -22.24 -9.07
N GLY A 104 -9.04 -21.34 -8.59
CA GLY A 104 -7.60 -21.31 -8.85
C GLY A 104 -6.78 -21.57 -7.59
N ILE A 105 -5.79 -20.71 -7.32
CA ILE A 105 -5.13 -20.67 -6.01
C ILE A 105 -5.94 -19.76 -5.10
N GLN A 106 -6.43 -20.31 -3.99
CA GLN A 106 -7.18 -19.57 -2.97
C GLN A 106 -6.18 -18.96 -1.98
N ALA A 107 -5.95 -17.64 -2.08
CA ALA A 107 -5.12 -16.91 -1.14
C ALA A 107 -5.96 -16.42 0.05
N PHE A 108 -5.39 -16.41 1.26
CA PHE A 108 -6.03 -15.93 2.47
C PHE A 108 -5.01 -15.13 3.27
N VAL A 109 -5.38 -13.94 3.74
CA VAL A 109 -4.48 -13.07 4.51
C VAL A 109 -5.06 -12.84 5.90
N ILE A 110 -4.28 -13.16 6.92
CA ILE A 110 -4.60 -12.84 8.32
C ILE A 110 -3.47 -11.96 8.83
N VAL A 111 -3.78 -10.81 9.43
CA VAL A 111 -2.80 -9.88 9.99
C VAL A 111 -3.32 -9.29 11.30
N GLY A 112 -2.43 -8.86 12.17
CA GLY A 112 -2.80 -8.16 13.40
C GLY A 112 -2.79 -6.64 13.24
N THR A 113 -3.27 -5.93 14.26
CA THR A 113 -3.05 -4.49 14.42
C THR A 113 -2.50 -4.10 15.79
N HIS A 114 -2.18 -5.09 16.63
CA HIS A 114 -1.66 -4.80 17.95
C HIS A 114 -0.15 -4.55 17.89
N PRO A 115 0.34 -3.44 18.48
CA PRO A 115 1.77 -3.16 18.55
C PRO A 115 2.51 -4.13 19.46
N TYR A 116 3.84 -4.22 19.33
CA TYR A 116 4.65 -4.92 20.34
C TYR A 116 4.70 -4.12 21.65
N ALA A 117 4.48 -4.81 22.78
CA ALA A 117 4.58 -4.20 24.11
C ALA A 117 6.02 -4.03 24.63
N SER A 118 7.00 -4.80 24.14
CA SER A 118 8.38 -4.75 24.64
C SER A 118 9.17 -3.55 24.12
N LEU A 119 9.82 -2.79 25.02
CA LEU A 119 10.57 -1.54 24.74
C LEU A 119 11.46 -1.56 23.48
N LEU A 120 12.25 -2.62 23.26
CA LEU A 120 13.15 -2.69 22.09
C LEU A 120 12.41 -2.92 20.77
N ARG A 121 11.25 -3.59 20.79
CA ARG A 121 10.46 -3.86 19.58
C ARG A 121 9.47 -2.75 19.26
N GLN A 122 9.20 -1.84 20.20
CA GLN A 122 8.33 -0.69 19.97
C GLN A 122 8.87 0.28 18.91
N ILE A 123 10.18 0.27 18.65
CA ILE A 123 10.86 1.19 17.69
C ILE A 123 10.31 1.03 16.26
N VAL A 124 9.74 -0.12 15.92
CA VAL A 124 9.18 -0.40 14.59
C VAL A 124 7.65 -0.44 14.57
N ASN A 125 7.00 -0.11 15.69
CA ASN A 125 5.55 -0.03 15.72
C ASN A 125 5.08 1.14 14.86
N GLU A 126 4.01 0.89 14.13
CA GLU A 126 3.25 1.90 13.39
C GLU A 126 1.78 1.65 13.74
N ASP A 127 0.99 2.71 13.82
CA ASP A 127 -0.45 2.58 13.96
C ASP A 127 -1.02 1.85 12.73
N GLY A 128 -2.04 0.99 12.94
CA GLY A 128 -2.56 0.12 11.89
C GLY A 128 -1.64 -1.00 11.42
N ALA A 129 -0.59 -1.32 12.19
CA ALA A 129 0.32 -2.43 11.93
C ALA A 129 0.33 -3.44 13.08
N ASP A 130 0.73 -4.67 12.80
CA ASP A 130 0.92 -5.72 13.82
C ASP A 130 2.22 -5.56 14.64
N GLY A 131 2.80 -4.36 14.64
CA GLY A 131 4.14 -4.07 15.17
C GLY A 131 5.30 -4.41 14.23
N THR A 132 5.04 -4.84 12.99
CA THR A 132 6.09 -4.99 11.95
C THR A 132 5.58 -4.69 10.54
N VAL A 133 4.42 -5.24 10.17
CA VAL A 133 3.80 -5.11 8.85
C VAL A 133 2.49 -4.35 9.00
N ARG A 134 2.34 -3.27 8.20
CA ARG A 134 1.09 -2.51 8.09
C ARG A 134 -0.02 -3.42 7.56
N ALA A 135 -1.23 -3.35 8.10
CA ALA A 135 -2.35 -4.17 7.61
C ALA A 135 -2.59 -3.99 6.10
N CYS A 136 -2.46 -2.75 5.61
CA CYS A 136 -2.55 -2.44 4.18
C CYS A 136 -1.41 -3.03 3.33
N ALA A 137 -0.22 -3.23 3.90
CA ALA A 137 0.93 -3.83 3.23
C ALA A 137 0.85 -5.37 3.19
N ALA A 138 0.06 -5.97 4.09
CA ALA A 138 -0.23 -7.41 4.07
C ALA A 138 -1.32 -7.79 3.05
N ASN A 139 -2.33 -6.95 2.88
CA ASN A 139 -3.50 -7.21 2.02
C ASN A 139 -3.14 -7.36 0.54
N LEU A 140 -3.46 -8.48 -0.11
CA LEU A 140 -3.20 -8.72 -1.55
C LEU A 140 -4.21 -8.06 -2.51
N ASN A 141 -5.31 -7.49 -2.03
CA ASN A 141 -6.29 -6.76 -2.85
C ASN A 141 -5.76 -5.39 -3.30
N ALA A 142 -4.58 -5.37 -3.91
CA ALA A 142 -3.91 -4.16 -4.34
C ALA A 142 -4.58 -3.54 -5.56
N ARG A 143 -4.46 -2.22 -5.67
CA ARG A 143 -4.96 -1.44 -6.81
C ARG A 143 -3.81 -0.78 -7.55
N GLY A 144 -3.93 -0.65 -8.86
CA GLY A 144 -2.90 -0.04 -9.71
C GLY A 144 -3.46 1.04 -10.61
N VAL A 145 -2.68 2.07 -10.90
CA VAL A 145 -3.02 3.15 -11.84
C VAL A 145 -1.78 3.70 -12.53
N THR A 146 -1.94 4.09 -13.79
CA THR A 146 -1.03 5.00 -14.48
C THR A 146 -1.69 6.37 -14.58
N ILE A 147 -1.00 7.40 -14.10
CA ILE A 147 -1.39 8.81 -14.24
C ILE A 147 -0.40 9.46 -15.20
N ASP A 148 -0.85 9.80 -16.40
CA ASP A 148 -0.01 10.28 -17.48
C ASP A 148 -0.25 11.77 -17.77
N PHE A 149 0.75 12.60 -17.44
CA PHE A 149 0.78 14.04 -17.67
C PHE A 149 1.44 14.42 -19.00
N ALA A 150 1.96 13.46 -19.78
CA ALA A 150 2.80 13.75 -20.94
C ALA A 150 2.04 14.40 -22.10
N ALA A 151 0.79 13.99 -22.32
CA ALA A 151 -0.05 14.54 -23.39
C ALA A 151 -0.71 15.86 -22.99
N ASP A 152 -1.15 15.97 -21.73
CA ASP A 152 -1.79 17.16 -21.16
C ASP A 152 -1.45 17.24 -19.67
N GLU A 153 -0.66 18.25 -19.32
CA GLU A 153 -0.21 18.50 -17.94
C GLU A 153 -1.38 18.91 -17.02
N THR A 154 -2.45 19.49 -17.58
CA THR A 154 -3.61 20.01 -16.84
C THR A 154 -4.76 19.01 -16.74
N GLN A 155 -4.81 18.04 -17.65
CA GLN A 155 -5.81 16.97 -17.66
C GLN A 155 -5.13 15.61 -17.88
N PRO A 156 -4.40 15.10 -16.87
CA PRO A 156 -3.68 13.84 -17.00
C PRO A 156 -4.63 12.67 -17.26
N THR A 157 -4.16 11.68 -18.02
CA THR A 157 -4.90 10.43 -18.20
C THR A 157 -4.81 9.59 -16.94
N PHE A 158 -5.96 9.19 -16.39
CA PHE A 158 -6.06 8.27 -15.26
C PHE A 158 -6.47 6.87 -15.76
N ALA A 159 -5.52 5.94 -15.78
CA ALA A 159 -5.70 4.60 -16.35
C ALA A 159 -5.51 3.51 -15.28
N PRO A 160 -6.60 3.00 -14.67
CA PRO A 160 -6.53 1.90 -13.71
C PRO A 160 -5.98 0.63 -14.35
N TRP A 161 -5.14 -0.09 -13.62
CA TRP A 161 -4.61 -1.38 -14.06
C TRP A 161 -5.65 -2.48 -13.88
N LYS A 162 -5.66 -3.44 -14.81
CA LYS A 162 -6.49 -4.64 -14.67
C LYS A 162 -5.83 -5.61 -13.69
N THR A 163 -6.64 -6.24 -12.85
CA THR A 163 -6.17 -7.26 -11.90
C THR A 163 -6.16 -8.66 -12.53
N ARG A 164 -5.34 -9.56 -11.96
CA ARG A 164 -5.27 -10.99 -12.29
C ARG A 164 -6.06 -11.87 -11.33
N HIS A 165 -6.68 -11.30 -10.29
CA HIS A 165 -7.61 -12.03 -9.41
C HIS A 165 -9.06 -11.82 -9.85
N LYS A 166 -9.89 -12.86 -9.71
CA LYS A 166 -11.32 -12.84 -10.12
C LYS A 166 -12.30 -12.63 -8.96
N ALA A 167 -11.81 -12.66 -7.73
CA ALA A 167 -12.58 -12.47 -6.52
C ALA A 167 -11.75 -11.69 -5.51
N GLN A 168 -12.43 -11.06 -4.55
CA GLN A 168 -11.77 -10.45 -3.41
C GLN A 168 -11.02 -11.53 -2.63
N ILE A 169 -9.76 -11.28 -2.32
CA ILE A 169 -8.94 -12.16 -1.49
C ILE A 169 -9.35 -11.92 -0.03
N PRO A 170 -9.77 -12.96 0.73
CA PRO A 170 -10.11 -12.81 2.13
C PRO A 170 -8.98 -12.16 2.94
N LEU A 171 -9.32 -11.09 3.67
CA LEU A 171 -8.43 -10.38 4.59
C LEU A 171 -9.12 -10.29 5.95
N ALA A 172 -8.52 -10.91 6.96
CA ALA A 172 -8.91 -10.73 8.35
C ALA A 172 -7.85 -9.93 9.10
N VAL A 173 -8.26 -8.79 9.64
CA VAL A 173 -7.46 -7.97 10.55
C VAL A 173 -7.89 -8.29 11.98
N LEU A 174 -6.95 -8.72 12.82
CA LEU A 174 -7.20 -9.14 14.20
C LEU A 174 -6.68 -8.08 15.20
N PRO A 175 -7.51 -7.60 16.14
CA PRO A 175 -7.16 -6.51 17.04
C PRO A 175 -6.17 -6.92 18.15
N ASP A 176 -6.03 -8.22 18.39
CA ASP A 176 -5.32 -8.81 19.53
C ASP A 176 -4.10 -9.63 19.11
N ARG A 177 -3.58 -9.39 17.89
CA ARG A 177 -2.38 -10.08 17.38
C ARG A 177 -1.28 -9.09 17.06
N THR A 178 -0.07 -9.45 17.49
CA THR A 178 1.17 -8.87 16.97
C THR A 178 1.71 -9.74 15.85
N HIS A 179 2.73 -9.24 15.16
CA HIS A 179 3.48 -9.99 14.15
C HIS A 179 4.08 -11.29 14.70
N GLY A 180 4.35 -11.34 16.01
CA GLY A 180 4.91 -12.51 16.67
C GLY A 180 3.86 -13.49 17.20
N SER A 181 2.77 -13.00 17.81
CA SER A 181 1.74 -13.88 18.38
C SER A 181 0.86 -14.55 17.32
N ILE A 182 0.84 -14.03 16.08
CA ILE A 182 0.11 -14.64 14.97
C ILE A 182 0.64 -16.02 14.53
N VAL A 183 1.87 -16.39 14.93
CA VAL A 183 2.46 -17.71 14.68
C VAL A 183 2.74 -18.50 15.96
N ASP A 184 2.48 -17.89 17.10
CA ASP A 184 2.71 -18.46 18.42
C ASP A 184 1.48 -18.14 19.27
N PRO A 185 0.35 -18.86 19.08
CA PRO A 185 -0.90 -18.54 19.75
C PRO A 185 -0.85 -18.77 21.27
N ASP A 186 0.10 -19.58 21.75
CA ASP A 186 0.34 -19.78 23.19
C ASP A 186 1.05 -18.57 23.83
N ARG A 187 1.51 -17.62 23.01
CA ARG A 187 2.16 -16.40 23.46
C ARG A 187 1.16 -15.45 24.10
N ASN A 188 1.19 -15.39 25.42
CA ASN A 188 0.32 -14.53 26.23
C ASN A 188 0.89 -13.10 26.43
N ASP A 189 1.40 -12.48 25.36
CA ASP A 189 1.86 -11.09 25.43
C ASP A 189 0.73 -10.07 25.28
N ILE A 190 -0.44 -10.52 24.81
CA ILE A 190 -1.70 -9.78 24.76
C ILE A 190 -2.75 -10.64 25.47
N LYS A 191 -3.48 -10.05 26.42
CA LYS A 191 -4.65 -10.70 27.03
C LYS A 191 -5.89 -10.25 26.29
N SER A 192 -6.63 -11.19 25.71
CA SER A 192 -7.93 -10.94 25.09
C SER A 192 -8.94 -12.02 25.53
N PRO A 193 -10.26 -11.80 25.36
CA PRO A 193 -11.24 -12.83 25.65
C PRO A 193 -11.07 -14.05 24.74
N ASP A 194 -11.45 -15.24 25.24
CA ASP A 194 -11.44 -16.53 24.53
C ASP A 194 -11.96 -16.47 23.08
N THR A 195 -12.97 -15.62 22.83
CA THR A 195 -13.59 -15.44 21.51
C THR A 195 -12.63 -14.83 20.48
N TYR A 196 -11.73 -13.95 20.91
CA TYR A 196 -10.69 -13.37 20.05
C TYR A 196 -9.46 -14.27 20.00
N GLU A 197 -9.10 -14.92 21.11
CA GLU A 197 -8.00 -15.90 21.16
C GLU A 197 -8.17 -17.02 20.12
N LYS A 198 -9.36 -17.63 20.07
CA LYS A 198 -9.68 -18.76 19.17
C LYS A 198 -9.83 -18.35 17.70
N ARG A 199 -10.13 -17.08 17.42
CA ARG A 199 -10.44 -16.58 16.08
C ARG A 199 -9.34 -16.87 15.06
N LEU A 200 -8.07 -16.74 15.44
CA LEU A 200 -6.95 -17.06 14.54
C LEU A 200 -7.01 -18.52 14.05
N GLY A 201 -7.23 -19.47 14.97
CA GLY A 201 -7.34 -20.89 14.63
C GLY A 201 -8.56 -21.17 13.75
N GLU A 202 -9.70 -20.55 14.06
CA GLU A 202 -10.93 -20.66 13.28
C GLU A 202 -10.74 -20.18 11.84
N LEU A 203 -10.11 -19.01 11.64
CA LEU A 203 -9.82 -18.48 10.31
C LEU A 203 -8.87 -19.39 9.52
N ILE A 204 -7.85 -19.96 10.17
CA ILE A 204 -6.95 -20.92 9.52
C ILE A 204 -7.73 -22.16 9.07
N LEU A 205 -8.61 -22.69 9.93
CA LEU A 205 -9.43 -23.86 9.60
C LEU A 205 -10.44 -23.56 8.48
N GLN A 206 -11.13 -22.41 8.52
CA GLN A 206 -11.99 -21.95 7.43
C GLN A 206 -11.25 -21.90 6.09
N ALA A 207 -10.05 -21.31 6.09
CA ALA A 207 -9.24 -21.25 4.88
C ALA A 207 -8.84 -22.64 4.37
N LEU A 208 -8.51 -23.58 5.26
CA LEU A 208 -8.13 -24.95 4.91
C LEU A 208 -9.31 -25.77 4.37
N ASP A 209 -10.51 -25.56 4.93
CA ASP A 209 -11.75 -26.25 4.56
C ASP A 209 -12.44 -25.65 3.33
N CYS A 210 -12.01 -24.46 2.88
CA CYS A 210 -12.62 -23.73 1.77
C CYS A 210 -12.79 -24.60 0.51
N ALA A 211 -14.02 -24.96 0.17
CA ALA A 211 -14.30 -26.05 -0.77
C ALA A 211 -14.26 -25.64 -2.26
N GLY A 212 -14.46 -24.37 -2.56
CA GLY A 212 -14.56 -23.89 -3.95
C GLY A 212 -14.89 -22.40 -4.04
N ALA A 213 -15.35 -21.96 -5.21
CA ALA A 213 -15.47 -20.54 -5.51
C ALA A 213 -16.55 -19.80 -4.70
N ASP A 214 -17.71 -20.41 -4.50
CA ASP A 214 -18.81 -19.79 -3.73
C ASP A 214 -18.43 -19.63 -2.26
N ASP A 215 -17.81 -20.66 -1.68
CA ASP A 215 -17.30 -20.65 -0.30
C ASP A 215 -16.17 -19.63 -0.14
N TYR A 216 -15.25 -19.54 -1.11
CA TYR A 216 -14.19 -18.53 -1.12
C TYR A 216 -14.74 -17.10 -1.13
N ALA A 217 -15.80 -16.84 -1.91
CA ALA A 217 -16.46 -15.55 -1.94
C ALA A 217 -17.17 -15.23 -0.61
N ALA A 218 -17.88 -16.21 -0.03
CA ALA A 218 -18.52 -16.06 1.28
C ALA A 218 -17.51 -15.76 2.39
N LEU A 219 -16.38 -16.49 2.42
CA LEU A 219 -15.29 -16.22 3.35
C LEU A 219 -14.67 -14.84 3.16
N ALA A 220 -14.62 -14.32 1.93
CA ALA A 220 -14.13 -12.96 1.69
C ALA A 220 -15.03 -11.91 2.34
N ASP A 221 -16.35 -12.08 2.24
CA ASP A 221 -17.33 -11.19 2.88
C ASP A 221 -17.28 -11.33 4.42
N ASP A 222 -17.22 -12.55 4.94
CA ASP A 222 -17.13 -12.80 6.38
C ASP A 222 -15.85 -12.21 7.00
N TRP A 223 -14.70 -12.34 6.32
CA TRP A 223 -13.44 -11.79 6.79
C TRP A 223 -13.39 -10.26 6.67
N ALA A 224 -14.06 -9.71 5.65
CA ALA A 224 -14.26 -8.26 5.56
C ALA A 224 -15.08 -7.72 6.74
N ALA A 225 -16.10 -8.47 7.21
CA ALA A 225 -16.86 -8.11 8.40
C ALA A 225 -15.98 -8.13 9.67
N ILE A 226 -15.10 -9.12 9.83
CA ILE A 226 -14.13 -9.17 10.94
C ILE A 226 -13.16 -7.97 10.90
N THR A 227 -12.68 -7.62 9.72
CA THR A 227 -11.85 -6.42 9.53
C THR A 227 -12.61 -5.14 9.89
N ALA A 228 -13.90 -5.06 9.57
CA ALA A 228 -14.76 -3.93 9.94
C ALA A 228 -15.06 -3.87 11.45
N GLU A 229 -15.30 -5.00 12.11
CA GLU A 229 -15.41 -5.09 13.57
C GLU A 229 -14.15 -4.53 14.26
N THR A 230 -12.98 -4.91 13.75
CA THR A 230 -11.70 -4.42 14.25
C THR A 230 -11.58 -2.90 14.07
N ALA A 231 -11.94 -2.37 12.90
CA ALA A 231 -11.90 -0.93 12.65
C ALA A 231 -12.86 -0.14 13.57
N ALA A 232 -14.03 -0.71 13.88
CA ALA A 232 -15.01 -0.07 14.75
C ALA A 232 -14.50 0.15 16.19
N LEU A 233 -13.46 -0.58 16.62
CA LEU A 233 -12.80 -0.36 17.89
C LEU A 233 -12.18 1.03 18.01
N ALA A 234 -11.78 1.68 16.90
CA ALA A 234 -11.25 3.05 16.92
C ALA A 234 -12.22 4.04 17.56
N SER A 235 -13.53 3.86 17.33
CA SER A 235 -14.58 4.79 17.77
C SER A 235 -15.21 4.43 19.13
N SER A 236 -14.78 3.34 19.79
CA SER A 236 -15.41 2.87 21.04
C SER A 236 -14.39 2.50 22.11
N GLU A 237 -14.14 3.42 23.05
CA GLU A 237 -13.28 3.18 24.21
C GLU A 237 -13.78 2.00 25.07
N ALA A 238 -15.09 1.89 25.28
CA ALA A 238 -15.67 0.80 26.07
C ALA A 238 -15.40 -0.58 25.43
N ALA A 239 -15.52 -0.69 24.10
CA ALA A 239 -15.25 -1.96 23.41
C ALA A 239 -13.75 -2.32 23.44
N ARG A 240 -12.87 -1.32 23.35
CA ARG A 240 -11.43 -1.53 23.51
C ARG A 240 -11.06 -1.97 24.92
N ASP A 241 -11.62 -1.29 25.94
CA ASP A 241 -11.41 -1.62 27.35
C ASP A 241 -11.88 -3.05 27.68
N GLU A 242 -13.00 -3.49 27.09
CA GLU A 242 -13.50 -4.85 27.23
C GLU A 242 -12.56 -5.88 26.58
N LEU A 243 -11.96 -5.54 25.44
CA LEU A 243 -11.11 -6.42 24.66
C LEU A 243 -9.67 -6.52 25.18
N LEU A 244 -8.99 -5.39 25.38
CA LEU A 244 -7.55 -5.31 25.68
C LEU A 244 -7.25 -4.78 27.09
N GLY A 245 -8.28 -4.37 27.83
CA GLY A 245 -8.12 -3.57 29.04
C GLY A 245 -7.83 -2.10 28.74
N LYS A 246 -7.62 -1.33 29.81
CA LYS A 246 -7.49 0.13 29.74
C LYS A 246 -6.20 0.57 29.06
N GLY A 247 -6.29 1.66 28.30
CA GLY A 247 -5.14 2.41 27.79
C GLY A 247 -4.65 1.99 26.41
N SER A 248 -5.44 1.23 25.65
CA SER A 248 -5.21 1.02 24.22
C SER A 248 -5.45 2.31 23.43
N ASP A 249 -4.59 2.61 22.46
CA ASP A 249 -4.76 3.76 21.57
C ASP A 249 -5.80 3.46 20.48
N PRO A 250 -6.79 4.34 20.22
CA PRO A 250 -7.70 4.19 19.08
C PRO A 250 -6.97 4.07 17.74
N LYS A 251 -5.82 4.73 17.57
CA LYS A 251 -5.06 4.72 16.30
C LYS A 251 -4.58 3.34 15.88
N TRP A 252 -4.38 2.42 16.82
CA TRP A 252 -4.05 1.03 16.48
C TRP A 252 -5.11 0.38 15.58
N PHE A 253 -6.36 0.83 15.68
CA PHE A 253 -7.49 0.26 14.96
C PHE A 253 -7.96 1.12 13.78
N HIS A 254 -7.29 2.26 13.52
CA HIS A 254 -7.56 3.04 12.32
C HIS A 254 -7.27 2.19 11.08
N GLN A 255 -8.02 2.46 10.01
CA GLN A 255 -7.77 1.85 8.72
C GLN A 255 -6.81 2.74 7.96
N TYR A 256 -5.65 2.19 7.61
CA TYR A 256 -4.64 2.91 6.85
C TYR A 256 -4.57 2.40 5.42
N LEU A 257 -4.02 3.19 4.53
CA LEU A 257 -3.63 2.75 3.20
C LEU A 257 -2.19 3.15 2.91
N GLN A 258 -1.60 2.51 1.91
CA GLN A 258 -0.33 2.98 1.38
C GLN A 258 -0.38 3.17 -0.13
N VAL A 259 0.35 4.18 -0.61
CA VAL A 259 0.51 4.48 -2.04
C VAL A 259 1.98 4.34 -2.40
N ASN A 260 2.31 3.26 -3.10
CA ASN A 260 3.58 3.05 -3.75
C ASN A 260 3.58 3.82 -5.07
N VAL A 261 4.32 4.92 -5.12
CA VAL A 261 4.48 5.77 -6.30
C VAL A 261 5.78 5.44 -7.00
N ARG A 262 5.74 5.40 -8.34
CA ARG A 262 6.93 5.44 -9.21
C ARG A 262 6.77 6.60 -10.20
N VAL A 263 7.74 7.50 -10.27
CA VAL A 263 7.74 8.59 -11.27
C VAL A 263 8.73 8.29 -12.40
N ILE A 264 8.25 8.38 -13.64
CA ILE A 264 9.05 8.25 -14.85
C ILE A 264 8.80 9.42 -15.79
N ASP A 265 9.77 9.74 -16.64
CA ASP A 265 9.55 10.64 -17.78
C ASP A 265 8.84 9.90 -18.93
N ASP A 266 8.33 10.66 -19.90
CA ASP A 266 7.68 10.16 -21.12
C ASP A 266 8.62 9.40 -22.08
N HIS A 267 9.92 9.32 -21.75
CA HIS A 267 10.90 8.45 -22.39
C HIS A 267 11.21 7.18 -21.57
N GLY A 268 10.54 7.00 -20.43
CA GLY A 268 10.66 5.82 -19.56
C GLY A 268 11.82 5.86 -18.56
N ALA A 269 12.49 7.01 -18.39
CA ALA A 269 13.55 7.17 -17.40
C ALA A 269 12.99 7.48 -16.02
N ASP A 270 13.55 6.86 -14.98
CA ASP A 270 13.15 7.12 -13.59
C ASP A 270 13.47 8.58 -13.18
N VAL A 271 12.53 9.22 -12.48
CA VAL A 271 12.65 10.59 -11.97
C VAL A 271 12.75 10.54 -10.45
N GLY A 272 13.98 10.69 -9.93
CA GLY A 272 14.25 10.54 -8.50
C GLY A 272 14.04 11.78 -7.63
N ASP A 273 14.05 12.97 -8.22
CA ASP A 273 13.92 14.25 -7.53
C ASP A 273 12.59 14.91 -7.89
N TYR A 274 11.58 14.61 -7.09
CA TYR A 274 10.22 15.10 -7.26
C TYR A 274 9.55 15.40 -5.92
N PHE A 275 8.45 16.12 -5.96
CA PHE A 275 7.64 16.44 -4.79
C PHE A 275 6.16 16.23 -5.13
N LEU A 276 5.46 15.56 -4.22
CA LEU A 276 4.02 15.38 -4.26
C LEU A 276 3.40 16.29 -3.21
N GLU A 277 2.51 17.17 -3.65
CA GLU A 277 1.72 18.03 -2.78
C GLU A 277 0.28 17.54 -2.77
N PHE A 278 -0.34 17.51 -1.60
CA PHE A 278 -1.73 17.14 -1.40
C PHE A 278 -2.51 18.34 -0.88
N SER A 279 -3.70 18.56 -1.43
CA SER A 279 -4.54 19.72 -1.10
C SER A 279 -6.01 19.42 -1.29
N GLY A 280 -6.87 20.26 -0.73
CA GLY A 280 -8.26 20.38 -1.17
C GLY A 280 -8.37 20.99 -2.58
N PRO A 281 -9.61 21.25 -3.06
CA PRO A 281 -9.86 21.91 -4.35
C PRO A 281 -9.23 23.29 -4.44
N GLU A 282 -8.85 23.73 -5.65
CA GLU A 282 -8.25 25.05 -5.87
C GLU A 282 -9.16 26.21 -5.43
N GLU A 283 -10.47 26.04 -5.51
CA GLU A 283 -11.45 27.06 -5.10
C GLU A 283 -11.70 27.12 -3.58
N GLU A 284 -11.04 26.27 -2.80
CA GLU A 284 -11.11 26.29 -1.33
C GLU A 284 -10.66 27.64 -0.77
N ARG A 285 -11.31 28.08 0.32
CA ARG A 285 -10.90 29.29 1.04
C ARG A 285 -9.84 28.99 2.09
N GLY A 286 -8.59 29.27 1.75
CA GLY A 286 -7.42 29.09 2.63
C GLY A 286 -6.89 27.66 2.59
N ASP A 287 -5.90 27.36 3.44
CA ASP A 287 -5.10 26.13 3.31
C ASP A 287 -5.34 25.14 4.47
N SER A 288 -6.50 25.20 5.12
CA SER A 288 -6.77 24.38 6.32
C SER A 288 -6.81 22.89 6.02
N SER A 289 -7.42 22.48 4.91
CA SER A 289 -7.47 21.07 4.50
C SER A 289 -6.07 20.55 4.17
N SER A 290 -5.27 21.32 3.42
CA SER A 290 -3.89 20.98 3.08
C SER A 290 -3.05 20.79 4.34
N LEU A 291 -3.10 21.74 5.28
CA LEU A 291 -2.40 21.62 6.55
C LEU A 291 -2.83 20.36 7.31
N TYR A 292 -4.15 20.14 7.45
CA TYR A 292 -4.68 18.97 8.15
C TYR A 292 -4.23 17.66 7.50
N PHE A 293 -4.22 17.59 6.17
CA PHE A 293 -3.75 16.41 5.46
C PHE A 293 -2.28 16.10 5.79
N HIS A 294 -1.40 17.10 5.73
CA HIS A 294 0.03 16.88 5.96
C HIS A 294 0.41 16.67 7.44
N THR A 295 -0.45 17.05 8.40
CA THR A 295 -0.16 16.88 9.83
C THR A 295 -0.87 15.69 10.47
N GLU A 296 -2.09 15.37 10.05
CA GLU A 296 -2.92 14.33 10.69
C GLU A 296 -3.20 13.13 9.78
N VAL A 297 -3.21 13.29 8.45
CA VAL A 297 -3.61 12.22 7.52
C VAL A 297 -2.41 11.52 6.89
N LEU A 298 -1.36 12.26 6.51
CA LEU A 298 -0.13 11.73 5.93
C LEU A 298 0.87 11.37 7.04
N GLU A 299 0.84 10.11 7.46
CA GLU A 299 1.66 9.59 8.57
C GLU A 299 3.14 9.40 8.21
N ASP A 300 3.42 9.04 6.96
CA ASP A 300 4.80 8.76 6.52
C ASP A 300 4.98 8.93 5.01
N VAL A 301 6.19 9.34 4.63
CA VAL A 301 6.68 9.24 3.25
C VAL A 301 8.05 8.58 3.27
N HIS A 302 8.09 7.31 2.91
CA HIS A 302 9.33 6.57 2.77
C HIS A 302 9.87 6.69 1.35
N VAL A 303 11.06 7.28 1.20
CA VAL A 303 11.80 7.29 -0.07
C VAL A 303 12.64 6.03 -0.16
N ASN A 304 12.44 5.22 -1.21
CA ASN A 304 13.22 4.01 -1.38
C ASN A 304 14.71 4.36 -1.55
N GLN A 305 15.57 3.72 -0.75
CA GLN A 305 16.99 4.04 -0.65
C GLN A 305 17.80 3.62 -1.88
N ARG A 306 17.32 2.66 -2.67
CA ARG A 306 17.99 2.22 -3.90
C ARG A 306 17.55 3.00 -5.11
N ASN A 307 16.30 3.44 -5.15
CA ASN A 307 15.75 4.20 -6.26
C ASN A 307 14.73 5.21 -5.75
N SER A 308 15.14 6.47 -5.65
CA SER A 308 14.30 7.54 -5.10
C SER A 308 13.12 7.95 -6.00
N ALA A 309 13.03 7.39 -7.22
CA ALA A 309 11.83 7.48 -8.05
C ALA A 309 10.66 6.69 -7.45
N TYR A 310 10.96 5.75 -6.53
CA TYR A 310 9.98 4.98 -5.79
C TYR A 310 9.77 5.55 -4.39
N ARG A 311 8.52 5.81 -4.01
CA ARG A 311 8.15 6.27 -2.67
C ARG A 311 6.91 5.54 -2.17
N CYS A 312 6.85 5.28 -0.87
CA CYS A 312 5.68 4.77 -0.19
C CYS A 312 5.10 5.88 0.70
N LEU A 313 3.89 6.32 0.39
CA LEU A 313 3.14 7.22 1.26
C LEU A 313 2.25 6.38 2.16
N TYR A 314 2.21 6.66 3.46
CA TYR A 314 1.33 6.01 4.42
C TYR A 314 0.27 7.01 4.88
N VAL A 315 -1.00 6.64 4.74
CA VAL A 315 -2.13 7.55 4.88
C VAL A 315 -3.14 6.94 5.83
N ASP A 316 -3.55 7.71 6.84
CA ASP A 316 -4.66 7.40 7.73
C ASP A 316 -5.98 7.63 6.99
N HIS A 317 -6.59 6.55 6.51
CA HIS A 317 -7.86 6.64 5.79
C HIS A 317 -9.02 6.95 6.75
N THR A 318 -8.92 6.56 8.02
CA THR A 318 -9.92 6.90 9.04
C THR A 318 -9.96 8.41 9.24
N ASP A 319 -8.83 9.08 9.39
CA ASP A 319 -8.77 10.55 9.53
C ASP A 319 -9.05 11.27 8.20
N LEU A 320 -8.68 10.69 7.06
CA LEU A 320 -9.05 11.22 5.73
C LEU A 320 -10.57 11.35 5.58
N VAL A 321 -11.32 10.29 5.91
CA VAL A 321 -12.78 10.27 5.75
C VAL A 321 -13.49 10.91 6.93
N GLY A 322 -12.97 10.75 8.15
CA GLY A 322 -13.61 11.22 9.37
C GLY A 322 -13.42 12.70 9.66
N HIS A 323 -12.33 13.32 9.16
CA HIS A 323 -11.92 14.65 9.62
C HIS A 323 -11.35 15.57 8.53
N TYR A 324 -10.60 15.06 7.56
CA TYR A 324 -10.02 15.92 6.51
C TYR A 324 -11.07 16.64 5.67
N TYR A 325 -12.16 15.96 5.31
CA TYR A 325 -13.21 16.59 4.50
C TYR A 325 -13.94 17.70 5.26
N ASP A 326 -14.08 17.58 6.59
CA ASP A 326 -14.62 18.65 7.44
C ASP A 326 -13.69 19.88 7.49
N ALA A 327 -12.40 19.71 7.22
CA ALA A 327 -11.44 20.80 7.17
C ALA A 327 -11.52 21.62 5.86
N ILE A 328 -12.21 21.12 4.83
CA ILE A 328 -12.39 21.83 3.56
C ILE A 328 -13.39 22.98 3.73
N ARG A 329 -12.94 24.21 3.44
CA ARG A 329 -13.76 25.42 3.62
C ARG A 329 -14.32 25.96 2.32
N GLY A 330 -15.64 26.16 2.29
CA GLY A 330 -16.34 26.81 1.19
C GLY A 330 -17.52 25.99 0.72
N LYS A 331 -18.08 26.34 -0.45
CA LYS A 331 -19.07 25.52 -1.15
C LYS A 331 -18.41 24.90 -2.37
N VAL A 332 -17.41 24.07 -2.11
CA VAL A 332 -16.56 23.41 -3.12
C VAL A 332 -16.72 21.90 -3.01
N ALA A 333 -16.17 21.16 -3.97
CA ALA A 333 -16.17 19.70 -3.90
C ALA A 333 -15.36 19.21 -2.69
N HIS A 334 -15.83 18.19 -1.99
CA HIS A 334 -15.05 17.56 -0.92
C HIS A 334 -14.17 16.48 -1.53
N ALA A 335 -12.96 16.89 -1.92
CA ALA A 335 -12.04 16.04 -2.66
C ALA A 335 -10.59 16.31 -2.28
N LEU A 336 -9.80 15.23 -2.27
CA LEU A 336 -8.36 15.24 -2.13
C LEU A 336 -7.74 15.32 -3.53
N PHE A 337 -6.90 16.31 -3.75
CA PHE A 337 -6.09 16.46 -4.95
C PHE A 337 -4.64 16.17 -4.65
N MET A 338 -3.94 15.63 -5.65
CA MET A 338 -2.49 15.53 -5.66
C MET A 338 -1.95 16.38 -6.78
N SER A 339 -0.82 17.02 -6.52
CA SER A 339 -0.01 17.63 -7.54
C SER A 339 1.44 17.18 -7.50
N LEU A 340 2.07 17.18 -8.66
CA LEU A 340 3.43 16.68 -8.87
C LEU A 340 4.31 17.77 -9.45
N SER A 341 5.48 17.95 -8.85
CA SER A 341 6.58 18.76 -9.39
C SER A 341 7.87 17.95 -9.40
N ALA A 342 8.76 18.21 -10.35
CA ALA A 342 10.02 17.47 -10.48
C ALA A 342 11.19 18.37 -10.86
N ALA A 343 12.36 18.09 -10.30
CA ALA A 343 13.58 18.80 -10.62
C ALA A 343 14.12 18.32 -11.98
N PRO A 344 14.53 19.24 -12.87
CA PRO A 344 15.10 18.87 -14.15
C PRO A 344 16.41 18.08 -13.99
N PRO A 345 16.72 17.12 -14.88
CA PRO A 345 17.97 16.37 -14.82
C PRO A 345 19.20 17.22 -15.20
N GLY A 346 18.99 18.44 -15.72
CA GLY A 346 20.04 19.41 -16.03
C GLY A 346 19.47 20.64 -16.75
N GLY A 347 20.31 21.66 -17.02
CA GLY A 347 19.83 22.95 -17.57
C GLY A 347 19.31 22.94 -19.01
N ASN A 348 19.34 21.79 -19.68
CA ASN A 348 18.92 21.60 -21.08
C ASN A 348 17.61 20.84 -21.22
N VAL A 349 17.03 20.37 -20.12
CA VAL A 349 15.82 19.56 -20.09
C VAL A 349 14.98 20.06 -18.92
N SER A 350 13.69 20.27 -19.13
CA SER A 350 12.73 20.48 -18.04
C SER A 350 11.76 19.32 -17.96
N TYR A 351 11.17 19.16 -16.79
CA TYR A 351 9.91 18.45 -16.65
C TYR A 351 8.79 19.48 -16.60
N PHE A 352 7.73 19.21 -17.35
CA PHE A 352 6.62 20.13 -17.61
C PHE A 352 7.02 21.45 -18.32
N GLY A 353 6.03 22.15 -18.88
CA GLY A 353 6.23 23.31 -19.75
C GLY A 353 6.64 24.61 -19.05
N ASN A 354 6.30 24.79 -17.76
CA ASN A 354 6.56 26.05 -17.05
C ASN A 354 7.35 25.86 -15.74
N TYR A 355 8.68 25.93 -15.84
CA TYR A 355 9.58 25.82 -14.70
C TYR A 355 9.44 26.94 -13.65
N ARG A 356 8.95 28.13 -14.04
CA ARG A 356 8.98 29.33 -13.16
C ARG A 356 7.88 29.36 -12.10
N THR A 357 6.81 28.60 -12.26
CA THR A 357 5.67 28.58 -11.34
C THR A 357 5.48 27.24 -10.63
N GLY A 358 6.45 26.34 -10.74
CA GLY A 358 6.22 24.94 -10.41
C GLY A 358 5.39 24.32 -11.52
N ALA A 359 6.09 23.69 -12.44
CA ALA A 359 5.61 22.57 -13.23
C ALA A 359 4.65 21.68 -12.41
N LYS A 360 3.33 21.91 -12.52
CA LYS A 360 2.33 21.33 -11.62
C LYS A 360 1.23 20.67 -12.46
N GLY A 361 1.26 19.35 -12.51
CA GLY A 361 0.09 18.57 -12.91
C GLY A 361 -0.80 18.33 -11.70
N ILE A 362 -2.12 18.41 -11.85
CA ILE A 362 -3.10 18.22 -10.76
C ILE A 362 -4.01 17.06 -11.13
N VAL A 363 -4.28 16.19 -10.16
CA VAL A 363 -5.20 15.07 -10.34
C VAL A 363 -6.00 14.86 -9.05
N PRO A 364 -7.34 14.78 -9.12
CA PRO A 364 -8.14 14.34 -7.98
C PRO A 364 -7.84 12.86 -7.68
N LEU A 365 -7.73 12.50 -6.38
CA LEU A 365 -7.40 11.15 -5.93
C LEU A 365 -8.49 10.47 -5.11
N HIS A 366 -9.37 11.25 -4.48
CA HIS A 366 -10.47 10.74 -3.66
C HIS A 366 -11.54 11.81 -3.42
N PHE A 367 -12.81 11.45 -3.54
CA PHE A 367 -13.96 12.28 -3.20
C PHE A 367 -14.67 11.67 -1.97
N GLU A 368 -15.20 12.51 -1.08
CA GLU A 368 -15.91 12.08 0.13
C GLU A 368 -17.15 11.22 -0.19
N ASP A 369 -17.95 11.64 -1.17
CA ASP A 369 -19.28 11.06 -1.44
C ASP A 369 -19.26 10.20 -2.72
N GLU A 370 -19.15 8.87 -2.59
CA GLU A 370 -19.21 7.95 -3.74
C GLU A 370 -20.54 8.05 -4.53
N LYS A 371 -21.62 8.47 -3.86
CA LYS A 371 -22.99 8.46 -4.40
C LYS A 371 -23.48 9.80 -4.94
N LYS A 372 -22.82 10.93 -4.67
CA LYS A 372 -23.37 12.27 -4.99
C LYS A 372 -22.58 13.14 -5.95
N SER A 373 -21.35 12.82 -6.33
CA SER A 373 -20.60 13.68 -7.26
C SER A 373 -20.18 12.95 -8.53
N GLY A 374 -20.83 13.32 -9.64
CA GLY A 374 -20.16 13.37 -10.94
C GLY A 374 -20.47 12.30 -11.99
N THR A 375 -20.05 12.62 -13.20
CA THR A 375 -19.98 11.78 -14.40
C THR A 375 -19.26 10.45 -14.16
N ALA A 376 -19.35 9.50 -15.10
CA ALA A 376 -18.60 8.23 -15.01
C ALA A 376 -17.07 8.41 -14.88
N ALA A 377 -16.53 9.60 -15.20
CA ALA A 377 -15.14 9.96 -14.98
C ALA A 377 -14.84 10.22 -13.49
N GLU A 378 -15.75 10.85 -12.75
CA GLU A 378 -15.58 11.19 -11.32
C GLU A 378 -15.73 9.95 -10.42
N ARG A 379 -16.60 9.00 -10.77
CA ARG A 379 -16.69 7.70 -10.07
C ARG A 379 -15.43 6.83 -10.19
N ARG A 380 -14.52 7.12 -11.14
CA ARG A 380 -13.23 6.42 -11.28
C ARG A 380 -12.19 6.88 -10.24
N ILE A 381 -12.50 7.94 -9.48
CA ILE A 381 -11.51 8.71 -8.71
C ILE A 381 -11.55 8.37 -7.22
N ASN A 382 -12.49 7.54 -6.73
CA ASN A 382 -12.43 6.96 -5.38
C ASN A 382 -11.54 5.71 -5.37
N TRP A 383 -10.31 5.90 -5.83
CA TRP A 383 -9.36 4.83 -6.05
C TRP A 383 -8.72 4.37 -4.73
N LEU A 384 -8.48 5.31 -3.82
CA LEU A 384 -7.98 5.07 -2.47
C LEU A 384 -9.01 4.29 -1.65
N GLN A 385 -8.57 3.22 -0.98
CA GLN A 385 -9.41 2.35 -0.16
C GLN A 385 -8.73 2.04 1.18
N PRO A 386 -9.50 1.81 2.25
CA PRO A 386 -8.96 1.40 3.54
C PRO A 386 -8.22 0.06 3.42
N ASN A 387 -7.22 -0.15 4.27
CA ASN A 387 -6.43 -1.38 4.38
C ASN A 387 -5.87 -1.89 3.05
N THR A 388 -5.55 -0.99 2.12
CA THR A 388 -5.17 -1.35 0.75
C THR A 388 -3.82 -0.74 0.34
N THR A 389 -2.99 -1.53 -0.35
CA THR A 389 -1.82 -1.03 -1.07
C THR A 389 -2.19 -0.60 -2.47
N HIS A 390 -1.77 0.61 -2.84
CA HIS A 390 -2.02 1.22 -4.14
C HIS A 390 -0.69 1.41 -4.88
N PHE A 391 -0.67 1.15 -6.18
CA PHE A 391 0.47 1.37 -7.07
C PHE A 391 0.14 2.47 -8.06
N ALA A 392 0.95 3.53 -8.10
CA ALA A 392 0.77 4.66 -9.01
C ALA A 392 2.03 4.90 -9.83
N THR A 393 1.98 4.64 -11.14
CA THR A 393 2.99 5.15 -12.08
C THR A 393 2.59 6.54 -12.53
N LEU A 394 3.44 7.54 -12.25
CA LEU A 394 3.26 8.90 -12.72
C LEU A 394 4.21 9.13 -13.90
N ILE A 395 3.67 9.49 -15.07
CA ILE A 395 4.44 9.81 -16.27
C ILE A 395 4.43 11.31 -16.46
N ILE A 396 5.61 11.93 -16.53
CA ILE A 396 5.75 13.38 -16.70
C ILE A 396 6.43 13.73 -18.03
N PRO A 397 6.03 14.81 -18.71
CA PRO A 397 6.64 15.20 -19.98
C PRO A 397 8.07 15.68 -19.77
N ARG A 398 8.96 15.28 -20.67
CA ARG A 398 10.33 15.78 -20.74
C ARG A 398 10.49 16.73 -21.90
N THR A 399 10.63 18.01 -21.59
CA THR A 399 10.73 19.06 -22.60
C THR A 399 12.18 19.53 -22.76
N PRO A 400 12.76 19.50 -23.98
CA PRO A 400 14.07 20.09 -24.21
C PRO A 400 14.00 21.61 -24.05
N ALA A 401 15.01 22.22 -23.43
CA ALA A 401 15.07 23.67 -23.28
C ALA A 401 15.20 24.37 -24.66
N ASP A 402 14.63 25.57 -24.79
CA ASP A 402 14.64 26.36 -26.04
C ASP A 402 16.03 26.58 -26.68
N LYS A 403 17.12 26.39 -25.91
CA LYS A 403 18.50 26.69 -26.32
C LYS A 403 19.35 25.45 -26.63
N VAL A 404 18.80 24.24 -26.57
CA VAL A 404 19.57 22.99 -26.71
C VAL A 404 20.34 22.89 -28.04
N PHE A 405 19.81 23.45 -29.14
CA PHE A 405 20.44 23.42 -30.46
C PHE A 405 20.91 24.79 -30.97
N ARG A 406 21.33 25.72 -30.09
CA ARG A 406 22.01 26.94 -30.56
C ARG A 406 23.40 26.60 -31.10
N MET A 407 23.51 26.39 -32.41
CA MET A 407 24.80 26.43 -33.07
C MET A 407 25.42 27.82 -32.89
N LYS A 408 26.64 27.88 -32.34
CA LYS A 408 27.44 29.12 -32.36
C LYS A 408 27.64 29.48 -33.83
N LYS A 409 27.11 30.64 -34.25
CA LYS A 409 27.57 31.25 -35.51
C LYS A 409 29.07 31.51 -35.35
N GLY A 410 29.86 30.83 -36.16
CA GLY A 410 31.32 31.01 -36.26
C GLY A 410 31.68 32.37 -36.83
#